data_AF-A0A4S8YCQ3-F1
#
_entry.id   AF-A0A4S8YCQ3-F1
#
_cell.length_a   1.000
_cell.length_b   1.000
_cell.length_c   1.000
_cell.angle_alpha   90.00
_cell.angle_beta   90.00
_cell.angle_gamma   90.00
#
_symmetry.space_group_name_H-M   'P 1'
#
loop_
_entity.id
_entity.type
_entity.pdbx_description
1 polymer ?
#
loop_
_entity_poly.entity_id
_entity_poly.type
_entity_poly.pdbx_seq_one_letter_code
_entity_poly.pdbx_strand_id
1 'polypeptide(L)'
;MILNREDVIPSRSDVVDLFLPVADDWQMARWCGNRSQLLDSALQSVTSLIKFVREKPTLLLAAKELKNFLINMRRLDVGRLTEPAQSKALFPARSWLPWLHALLGHMQDNDPFIVPFFANYEMVQMAHAIVLPRTRHLLALRRRALAIQWAGAKLGHGFAACNVHTSDVMQGPLLMANTYLASLDDNPTICIVG
;
A
#
# COMPACT_ATOMS: atom_id res chain seq x y z
N MET A 1 24.14 40.43 -8.34
CA MET A 1 24.72 39.19 -8.88
C MET A 1 23.59 38.43 -9.56
N ILE A 2 23.54 38.48 -10.89
CA ILE A 2 22.52 37.79 -11.69
C ILE A 2 23.01 36.34 -11.79
N LEU A 3 22.27 35.41 -11.19
CA LEU A 3 22.61 33.98 -11.28
C LEU A 3 22.26 33.50 -12.70
N ASN A 4 23.30 33.11 -13.43
CA ASN A 4 23.21 32.54 -14.77
C ASN A 4 22.38 31.25 -14.75
N ARG A 5 21.59 31.06 -15.79
CA ARG A 5 20.59 30.00 -15.95
C ARG A 5 21.15 28.62 -16.31
N GLU A 6 22.45 28.41 -16.17
CA GLU A 6 23.14 27.20 -16.67
C GLU A 6 23.66 26.25 -15.56
N ASP A 7 23.53 26.60 -14.28
CA ASP A 7 24.01 25.76 -13.17
C ASP A 7 22.91 24.93 -12.46
N VAL A 8 21.70 24.85 -13.02
CA VAL A 8 20.67 23.96 -12.49
C VAL A 8 20.87 22.56 -13.07
N ILE A 9 21.90 21.87 -12.60
CA ILE A 9 21.86 20.40 -12.59
C ILE A 9 20.71 20.04 -11.63
N PRO A 10 19.71 19.26 -12.04
CA PRO A 10 18.65 18.80 -11.14
C PRO A 10 19.19 17.67 -10.27
N SER A 11 20.35 17.89 -9.64
CA SER A 11 20.87 17.01 -8.60
C SER A 11 20.05 17.27 -7.35
N ARG A 12 19.18 16.29 -7.08
CA ARG A 12 18.60 15.94 -5.77
C ARG A 12 18.88 16.96 -4.67
N SER A 13 17.84 17.70 -4.29
CA SER A 13 17.85 18.54 -3.09
C SER A 13 18.23 17.70 -1.86
N ASP A 14 19.30 18.09 -1.17
CA ASP A 14 19.86 17.45 0.04
C ASP A 14 18.86 17.32 1.21
N VAL A 15 17.72 18.01 1.13
CA VAL A 15 16.64 17.93 2.13
C VAL A 15 15.85 16.61 2.03
N VAL A 16 15.89 15.92 0.88
CA VAL A 16 15.18 14.64 0.68
C VAL A 16 15.91 13.46 1.34
N ASP A 17 17.23 13.54 1.51
CA ASP A 17 18.05 12.46 2.06
C ASP A 17 17.98 12.35 3.59
N LEU A 18 17.30 13.29 4.28
CA LEU A 18 17.18 13.27 5.74
C LEU A 18 16.06 12.37 6.28
N PHE A 19 15.19 11.81 5.43
CA PHE A 19 14.01 11.08 5.90
C PHE A 19 13.80 9.73 5.18
N LEU A 20 14.29 8.69 5.85
CA LEU A 20 14.09 7.25 5.58
C LEU A 20 14.81 6.72 4.32
N PRO A 21 15.55 5.61 4.44
CA PRO A 21 16.19 5.00 3.28
C PRO A 21 15.15 4.67 2.21
N VAL A 22 15.35 5.23 1.02
CA VAL A 22 14.63 4.81 -0.19
C VAL A 22 15.15 3.42 -0.56
N ALA A 23 14.25 2.51 -0.88
CA ALA A 23 14.63 1.14 -1.21
C ALA A 23 15.53 1.09 -2.45
N ASP A 24 16.53 0.19 -2.44
CA ASP A 24 17.46 0.03 -3.56
C ASP A 24 16.71 -0.25 -4.86
N ASP A 25 17.17 0.34 -5.96
CA ASP A 25 16.52 0.25 -7.28
C ASP A 25 16.33 -1.19 -7.75
N TRP A 26 17.25 -2.11 -7.38
CA TRP A 26 17.17 -3.52 -7.74
C TRP A 26 16.08 -4.29 -6.97
N GLN A 27 15.95 -4.06 -5.66
CA GLN A 27 14.89 -4.66 -4.82
C GLN A 27 13.52 -4.23 -5.33
N MET A 28 13.40 -2.93 -5.64
CA MET A 28 12.16 -2.35 -6.13
C MET A 28 11.83 -2.78 -7.55
N ALA A 29 12.82 -2.90 -8.44
CA ALA A 29 12.64 -3.44 -9.78
C ALA A 29 12.10 -4.87 -9.74
N ARG A 30 12.62 -5.72 -8.83
CA ARG A 30 12.16 -7.10 -8.66
C ARG A 30 10.72 -7.17 -8.16
N TRP A 31 10.40 -6.44 -7.09
CA TRP A 31 9.04 -6.40 -6.57
C TRP A 31 8.04 -5.82 -7.59
N CYS A 32 8.43 -4.76 -8.30
CA CYS A 32 7.61 -4.13 -9.32
C CYS A 32 7.53 -4.92 -10.64
N GLY A 33 8.35 -5.95 -10.83
CA GLY A 33 8.36 -6.78 -12.05
C GLY A 33 7.00 -7.42 -12.34
N ASN A 34 6.24 -7.76 -11.30
CA ASN A 34 4.89 -8.33 -11.40
C ASN A 34 3.77 -7.28 -11.19
N ARG A 35 4.03 -6.01 -11.50
CA ARG A 35 3.12 -4.88 -11.23
C ARG A 35 1.67 -5.14 -11.65
N SER A 36 1.41 -5.66 -12.86
CA SER A 36 0.03 -5.87 -13.32
C SER A 36 -0.70 -6.87 -12.41
N GLN A 37 -0.07 -8.02 -12.15
CA GLN A 37 -0.63 -9.07 -11.31
C GLN A 37 -0.93 -8.56 -9.88
N LEU A 38 0.01 -7.80 -9.30
CA LEU A 38 -0.14 -7.22 -7.97
C LEU A 38 -1.32 -6.24 -7.91
N LEU A 39 -1.44 -5.35 -8.90
CA LEU A 39 -2.53 -4.37 -8.96
C LEU A 39 -3.89 -5.01 -9.28
N ASP A 40 -3.92 -6.04 -10.12
CA ASP A 40 -5.15 -6.78 -10.45
C ASP A 40 -5.64 -7.59 -9.24
N SER A 41 -4.73 -8.26 -8.53
CA SER A 41 -5.05 -8.98 -7.29
C SER A 41 -5.53 -8.03 -6.18
N ALA A 42 -4.92 -6.84 -6.08
CA ALA A 42 -5.37 -5.81 -5.16
C ALA A 42 -6.80 -5.33 -5.49
N LEU A 43 -7.12 -5.11 -6.76
CA LEU A 43 -8.45 -4.66 -7.18
C LEU A 43 -9.52 -5.72 -6.92
N GLN A 44 -9.18 -6.99 -7.15
CA GLN A 44 -10.06 -8.11 -6.84
C GLN A 44 -10.33 -8.19 -5.33
N SER A 45 -9.29 -8.08 -4.51
CA SER A 45 -9.41 -8.17 -3.04
C SER A 45 -10.22 -7.03 -2.45
N VAL A 46 -10.03 -5.80 -2.92
CA VAL A 46 -10.87 -4.66 -2.50
C VAL A 46 -12.32 -4.83 -2.98
N THR A 47 -12.54 -5.45 -4.15
CA THR A 47 -13.90 -5.76 -4.61
C THR A 47 -14.57 -6.82 -3.74
N SER A 48 -13.82 -7.84 -3.29
CA SER A 48 -14.28 -8.79 -2.28
C SER A 48 -14.53 -8.11 -0.93
N LEU A 49 -13.67 -7.18 -0.50
CA LEU A 49 -13.84 -6.40 0.71
C LEU A 49 -15.15 -5.61 0.70
N ILE A 50 -15.48 -4.91 -0.41
CA ILE A 50 -16.73 -4.14 -0.54
C ILE A 50 -17.97 -5.02 -0.32
N LYS A 51 -17.95 -6.26 -0.84
CA LYS A 51 -19.03 -7.22 -0.62
C LYS A 51 -19.06 -7.71 0.83
N PHE A 52 -17.89 -7.99 1.39
CA PHE A 52 -17.71 -8.48 2.74
C PHE A 52 -18.16 -7.47 3.81
N VAL A 53 -17.86 -6.18 3.65
CA VAL A 53 -18.27 -5.11 4.59
C VAL A 53 -19.62 -4.47 4.25
N ARG A 54 -20.44 -5.09 3.39
CA ARG A 54 -21.68 -4.49 2.86
C ARG A 54 -22.65 -4.00 3.94
N GLU A 55 -22.72 -4.71 5.06
CA GLU A 55 -23.60 -4.41 6.19
C GLU A 55 -22.99 -3.39 7.18
N LYS A 56 -21.76 -2.93 6.93
CA LYS A 56 -21.05 -1.94 7.74
C LYS A 56 -20.93 -0.64 6.93
N PRO A 57 -21.88 0.32 7.04
CA PRO A 57 -21.98 1.46 6.13
C PRO A 57 -20.69 2.26 6.02
N THR A 58 -19.99 2.44 7.14
CA THR A 58 -18.78 3.25 7.17
C THR A 58 -17.57 2.53 6.56
N LEU A 59 -17.40 1.25 6.86
CA LEU A 59 -16.35 0.43 6.22
C LEU A 59 -16.63 0.28 4.72
N LEU A 60 -17.91 0.19 4.33
CA LEU A 60 -18.32 0.15 2.92
C LEU A 60 -17.92 1.42 2.17
N LEU A 61 -18.16 2.60 2.75
CA LEU A 61 -17.76 3.87 2.15
C LEU A 61 -16.24 3.95 2.00
N ALA A 62 -15.49 3.58 3.05
CA ALA A 62 -14.04 3.59 3.00
C ALA A 62 -13.47 2.54 2.01
N ALA A 63 -14.06 1.36 1.91
CA ALA A 63 -13.65 0.33 0.94
C ALA A 63 -13.91 0.76 -0.51
N LYS A 64 -15.01 1.49 -0.76
CA LYS A 64 -15.28 2.09 -2.08
C LYS A 64 -14.25 3.16 -2.43
N GLU A 65 -13.81 3.97 -1.46
CA GLU A 65 -12.73 4.93 -1.67
C GLU A 65 -11.41 4.26 -2.01
N LEU A 66 -11.04 3.20 -1.29
CA LEU A 66 -9.85 2.41 -1.61
C LEU A 66 -9.90 1.87 -3.04
N LYS A 67 -11.06 1.38 -3.48
CA LYS A 67 -11.24 0.91 -4.87
C LYS A 67 -11.07 2.03 -5.87
N ASN A 68 -11.73 3.17 -5.65
CA ASN A 68 -11.64 4.32 -6.54
C ASN A 68 -10.20 4.84 -6.63
N PHE A 69 -9.51 4.88 -5.49
CA PHE A 69 -8.11 5.25 -5.42
C PHE A 69 -7.24 4.31 -6.25
N LEU A 70 -7.38 3.00 -6.07
CA LEU A 70 -6.62 2.01 -6.84
C LEU A 70 -6.88 2.10 -8.35
N ILE A 71 -8.13 2.32 -8.77
CA ILE A 71 -8.49 2.53 -10.18
C ILE A 71 -7.82 3.80 -10.73
N ASN A 72 -7.85 4.89 -9.96
CA ASN A 72 -7.24 6.15 -10.36
C ASN A 72 -5.71 6.00 -10.47
N MET A 73 -5.07 5.30 -9.53
CA MET A 73 -3.64 4.96 -9.58
C MET A 73 -3.24 4.20 -10.83
N ARG A 74 -4.04 3.23 -11.27
CA ARG A 74 -3.74 2.49 -12.51
C ARG A 74 -3.73 3.39 -13.75
N ARG A 75 -4.46 4.50 -13.72
CA ARG A 75 -4.61 5.45 -14.84
C ARG A 75 -3.70 6.67 -14.72
N LEU A 76 -2.97 6.80 -13.60
CA LEU A 76 -2.11 7.95 -13.35
C LEU A 76 -0.89 7.90 -14.28
N ASP A 77 -0.89 8.79 -15.27
CA ASP A 77 0.29 9.15 -16.04
C ASP A 77 1.11 10.16 -15.23
N VAL A 78 2.09 9.66 -14.50
CA VAL A 78 2.91 10.43 -13.53
C VAL A 78 3.60 11.62 -14.21
N GLY A 79 3.84 11.57 -15.53
CA GLY A 79 4.49 12.65 -16.29
C GLY A 79 3.60 13.83 -16.64
N ARG A 80 2.27 13.75 -16.45
CA ARG A 80 1.30 14.75 -16.97
C ARG A 80 0.38 15.40 -15.93
N LEU A 81 0.59 15.15 -14.65
CA LEU A 81 -0.32 15.63 -13.59
C LEU A 81 0.15 16.94 -12.99
N THR A 82 -0.78 17.87 -12.79
CA THR A 82 -0.55 19.09 -12.03
C THR A 82 -0.30 18.77 -10.55
N GLU A 83 0.49 19.57 -9.85
CA GLU A 83 0.83 19.38 -8.42
C GLU A 83 -0.41 19.16 -7.50
N PRO A 84 -1.57 19.84 -7.71
CA PRO A 84 -2.78 19.56 -6.93
C PRO A 84 -3.42 18.19 -7.27
N ALA A 85 -3.30 17.74 -8.51
CA ALA A 85 -3.77 16.42 -8.94
C ALA A 85 -2.84 15.31 -8.39
N GLN A 86 -1.53 15.57 -8.32
CA GLN A 86 -0.56 14.72 -7.63
C GLN A 86 -0.87 14.65 -6.14
N SER A 87 -1.15 15.77 -5.47
CA SER A 87 -1.53 15.79 -4.05
C SER A 87 -2.84 15.05 -3.78
N LYS A 88 -3.86 15.18 -4.65
CA LYS A 88 -5.09 14.36 -4.58
C LYS A 88 -4.81 12.87 -4.79
N ALA A 89 -3.83 12.53 -5.63
CA ALA A 89 -3.34 11.17 -5.84
C ALA A 89 -2.44 10.63 -4.71
N LEU A 90 -1.91 11.48 -3.83
CA LEU A 90 -1.04 11.08 -2.72
C LEU A 90 -1.80 10.77 -1.43
N PHE A 91 -3.03 11.30 -1.26
CA PHE A 91 -3.84 11.13 -0.06
C PHE A 91 -5.11 10.31 -0.35
N PRO A 92 -5.01 8.96 -0.34
CA PRO A 92 -5.95 8.04 -0.99
C PRO A 92 -7.33 7.92 -0.35
N ALA A 93 -7.41 8.10 0.95
CA ALA A 93 -8.65 8.02 1.69
C ALA A 93 -8.69 9.29 2.53
N ARG A 94 -9.75 10.07 2.39
CA ARG A 94 -10.02 11.21 3.27
C ARG A 94 -11.06 10.86 4.32
N SER A 95 -11.83 9.79 4.08
CA SER A 95 -12.94 9.37 4.94
C SER A 95 -12.56 8.42 6.07
N TRP A 96 -11.31 7.95 6.10
CA TRP A 96 -10.76 7.18 7.22
C TRP A 96 -10.14 8.07 8.32
N LEU A 97 -9.86 9.35 8.05
CA LEU A 97 -9.30 10.28 9.04
C LEU A 97 -10.22 10.42 10.28
N PRO A 98 -11.55 10.55 10.13
CA PRO A 98 -12.48 10.53 11.27
C PRO A 98 -12.45 9.19 12.04
N TRP A 99 -11.98 8.11 11.42
CA TRP A 99 -11.93 6.77 11.99
C TRP A 99 -10.67 6.46 12.78
N LEU A 100 -9.60 7.23 12.62
CA LEU A 100 -8.33 6.94 13.30
C LEU A 100 -8.50 6.86 14.83
N HIS A 101 -9.42 7.66 15.39
CA HIS A 101 -9.76 7.66 16.81
C HIS A 101 -10.67 6.49 17.21
N ALA A 102 -11.67 6.14 16.39
CA ALA A 102 -12.57 4.99 16.63
C ALA A 102 -11.87 3.64 16.42
N LEU A 103 -10.75 3.64 15.69
CA LEU A 103 -9.95 2.48 15.35
C LEU A 103 -9.46 1.68 16.55
N LEU A 104 -9.04 2.40 17.59
CA LEU A 104 -8.50 1.80 18.80
C LEU A 104 -9.60 1.03 19.54
N GLY A 105 -10.83 1.55 19.58
CA GLY A 105 -11.99 0.85 20.15
C GLY A 105 -12.35 -0.39 19.34
N HIS A 106 -12.41 -0.27 18.02
CA HIS A 106 -12.67 -1.40 17.13
C HIS A 106 -11.63 -2.53 17.20
N MET A 107 -10.35 -2.18 17.46
CA MET A 107 -9.29 -3.17 17.70
C MET A 107 -9.41 -3.84 19.07
N GLN A 108 -9.92 -3.14 20.09
CA GLN A 108 -10.22 -3.70 21.40
C GLN A 108 -11.42 -4.66 21.35
N ASP A 109 -12.42 -4.35 20.53
CA ASP A 109 -13.65 -5.15 20.38
C ASP A 109 -13.46 -6.42 19.53
N ASN A 110 -12.27 -6.65 18.98
CA ASN A 110 -11.98 -7.75 18.04
C ASN A 110 -13.00 -7.84 16.88
N ASP A 111 -13.47 -6.69 16.36
CA ASP A 111 -14.45 -6.69 15.26
C ASP A 111 -13.84 -7.43 14.03
N PRO A 112 -14.51 -8.51 13.56
CA PRO A 112 -13.97 -9.39 12.52
C PRO A 112 -13.87 -8.71 11.14
N PHE A 113 -14.52 -7.56 10.95
CA PHE A 113 -14.45 -6.78 9.71
C PHE A 113 -13.24 -5.86 9.64
N ILE A 114 -12.63 -5.55 10.77
CA ILE A 114 -11.60 -4.53 10.89
C ILE A 114 -10.24 -5.06 10.41
N VAL A 115 -9.87 -6.26 10.82
CA VAL A 115 -8.58 -6.86 10.44
C VAL A 115 -8.45 -7.03 8.91
N PRO A 116 -9.45 -7.59 8.17
CA PRO A 116 -9.38 -7.68 6.71
C PRO A 116 -9.40 -6.31 6.01
N PHE A 117 -10.13 -5.33 6.58
CA PHE A 117 -10.14 -3.97 6.08
C PHE A 117 -8.74 -3.32 6.19
N PHE A 118 -8.08 -3.47 7.35
CA PHE A 118 -6.73 -2.97 7.58
C PHE A 118 -5.71 -3.53 6.61
N ALA A 119 -5.74 -4.84 6.41
CA ALA A 119 -4.84 -5.48 5.45
C ALA A 119 -5.01 -4.93 4.03
N ASN A 120 -6.25 -4.66 3.61
CA ASN A 120 -6.53 -4.06 2.30
C ASN A 120 -6.12 -2.59 2.23
N TYR A 121 -6.27 -1.82 3.30
CA TYR A 121 -5.74 -0.46 3.39
C TYR A 121 -4.21 -0.45 3.22
N GLU A 122 -3.50 -1.29 3.98
CA GLU A 122 -2.04 -1.39 3.91
C GLU A 122 -1.56 -1.85 2.53
N MET A 123 -2.25 -2.83 1.93
CA MET A 123 -1.99 -3.27 0.56
C MET A 123 -2.14 -2.13 -0.45
N VAL A 124 -3.18 -1.30 -0.34
CA VAL A 124 -3.39 -0.17 -1.26
C VAL A 124 -2.27 0.85 -1.13
N GLN A 125 -1.73 1.06 0.08
CA GLN A 125 -0.57 1.92 0.30
C GLN A 125 0.72 1.33 -0.28
N MET A 126 0.87 0.00 -0.27
CA MET A 126 1.95 -0.67 -0.99
C MET A 126 1.78 -0.57 -2.50
N ALA A 127 0.55 -0.74 -3.03
CA ALA A 127 0.23 -0.57 -4.44
C ALA A 127 0.55 0.85 -4.93
N HIS A 128 0.36 1.85 -4.06
CA HIS A 128 0.76 3.23 -4.33
C HIS A 128 2.27 3.36 -4.56
N ALA A 129 3.11 2.70 -3.76
CA ALA A 129 4.56 2.68 -3.94
C ALA A 129 5.00 1.96 -5.22
N ILE A 130 4.21 1.03 -5.74
CA ILE A 130 4.47 0.41 -7.05
C ILE A 130 4.32 1.43 -8.17
N VAL A 131 3.27 2.26 -8.12
CA VAL A 131 2.94 3.25 -9.16
C VAL A 131 3.79 4.51 -9.04
N LEU A 132 4.09 4.95 -7.82
CA LEU A 132 4.80 6.21 -7.54
C LEU A 132 6.12 5.92 -6.81
N PRO A 133 7.27 5.93 -7.51
CA PRO A 133 8.56 5.61 -6.90
C PRO A 133 8.94 6.48 -5.70
N ARG A 134 8.49 7.74 -5.67
CA ARG A 134 8.77 8.69 -4.59
C ARG A 134 8.15 8.30 -3.25
N THR A 135 7.23 7.33 -3.21
CA THR A 135 6.60 6.85 -1.97
C THR A 135 7.19 5.52 -1.48
N ARG A 136 8.26 5.02 -2.12
CA ARG A 136 8.96 3.76 -1.78
C ARG A 136 9.92 3.91 -0.59
N HIS A 137 9.38 4.24 0.57
CA HIS A 137 10.14 4.24 1.81
C HIS A 137 10.30 2.81 2.34
N LEU A 138 11.54 2.29 2.38
CA LEU A 138 11.82 0.88 2.68
C LEU A 138 11.24 0.44 4.02
N LEU A 139 11.52 1.20 5.08
CA LEU A 139 11.05 0.88 6.44
C LEU A 139 9.51 0.88 6.52
N ALA A 140 8.87 1.83 5.83
CA ALA A 140 7.41 1.89 5.80
C ALA A 140 6.85 0.64 5.11
N LEU A 141 7.32 0.32 3.90
CA LEU A 141 6.87 -0.86 3.14
C LEU A 141 7.05 -2.16 3.92
N ARG A 142 8.19 -2.34 4.60
CA ARG A 142 8.42 -3.49 5.47
C ARG A 142 7.42 -3.57 6.62
N ARG A 143 7.13 -2.46 7.31
CA ARG A 143 6.12 -2.43 8.37
C ARG A 143 4.72 -2.78 7.85
N ARG A 144 4.35 -2.25 6.67
CA ARG A 144 3.05 -2.57 6.03
C ARG A 144 2.95 -4.05 5.70
N ALA A 145 4.00 -4.63 5.09
CA ALA A 145 4.03 -6.05 4.76
C ALA A 145 3.91 -6.94 6.00
N LEU A 146 4.62 -6.62 7.10
CA LEU A 146 4.53 -7.36 8.36
C LEU A 146 3.14 -7.21 9.01
N ALA A 147 2.52 -6.04 8.96
CA ALA A 147 1.16 -5.83 9.46
C ALA A 147 0.14 -6.70 8.70
N ILE A 148 0.30 -6.84 7.38
CA ILE A 148 -0.52 -7.72 6.56
C ILE A 148 -0.32 -9.20 6.92
N GLN A 149 0.93 -9.64 7.14
CA GLN A 149 1.22 -11.00 7.60
C GLN A 149 0.56 -11.29 8.94
N TRP A 150 0.69 -10.37 9.89
CA TRP A 150 0.05 -10.48 11.19
C TRP A 150 -1.48 -10.55 11.06
N ALA A 151 -2.08 -9.74 10.19
CA ALA A 151 -3.51 -9.78 9.92
C ALA A 151 -3.95 -11.14 9.35
N GLY A 152 -3.16 -11.70 8.42
CA GLY A 152 -3.38 -13.05 7.89
C GLY A 152 -3.34 -14.13 8.98
N ALA A 153 -2.33 -14.08 9.85
CA ALA A 153 -2.19 -15.02 10.96
C ALA A 153 -3.33 -14.88 11.98
N LYS A 154 -3.74 -13.64 12.31
CA LYS A 154 -4.83 -13.36 13.26
C LYS A 154 -6.18 -13.87 12.78
N LEU A 155 -6.42 -13.89 11.47
CA LEU A 155 -7.69 -14.38 10.89
C LEU A 155 -7.82 -15.92 10.89
N GLY A 156 -6.74 -16.67 11.12
CA GLY A 156 -6.77 -18.11 11.36
C GLY A 156 -7.50 -18.91 10.27
N HIS A 157 -8.44 -19.77 10.68
CA HIS A 157 -9.23 -20.64 9.78
C HIS A 157 -10.25 -19.91 8.90
N GLY A 158 -10.31 -18.58 9.00
CA GLY A 158 -11.14 -17.75 8.15
C GLY A 158 -12.53 -17.49 8.70
N PHE A 159 -12.94 -16.23 8.59
CA PHE A 159 -14.29 -15.74 8.84
C PHE A 159 -14.98 -15.47 7.49
N ALA A 160 -16.30 -15.62 7.43
CA ALA A 160 -17.10 -15.32 6.24
C ALA A 160 -18.26 -14.39 6.59
N ALA A 161 -18.50 -13.40 5.72
CA ALA A 161 -19.65 -12.51 5.82
C ALA A 161 -20.17 -12.17 4.42
N CYS A 162 -21.49 -12.02 4.28
CA CYS A 162 -22.16 -11.73 3.01
C CYS A 162 -21.72 -12.66 1.85
N ASN A 163 -21.54 -13.95 2.12
CA ASN A 163 -21.03 -14.97 1.18
C ASN A 163 -19.62 -14.71 0.63
N VAL A 164 -18.81 -13.93 1.34
CA VAL A 164 -17.40 -13.69 1.02
C VAL A 164 -16.55 -14.21 2.16
N HIS A 165 -15.59 -15.06 1.83
CA HIS A 165 -14.64 -15.57 2.79
C HIS A 165 -13.47 -14.60 2.93
N THR A 166 -12.93 -14.47 4.15
CA THR A 166 -11.75 -13.64 4.42
C THR A 166 -10.55 -14.03 3.57
N SER A 167 -10.43 -15.28 3.10
CA SER A 167 -9.42 -15.68 2.12
C SER A 167 -9.49 -14.85 0.83
N ASP A 168 -10.69 -14.59 0.31
CA ASP A 168 -10.90 -13.83 -0.93
C ASP A 168 -10.58 -12.34 -0.73
N VAL A 169 -10.76 -11.86 0.51
CA VAL A 169 -10.44 -10.49 0.92
C VAL A 169 -8.94 -10.32 1.18
N MET A 170 -8.26 -11.39 1.62
CA MET A 170 -6.86 -11.38 2.03
C MET A 170 -5.90 -11.83 0.93
N GLN A 171 -6.39 -12.41 -0.17
CA GLN A 171 -5.57 -12.92 -1.27
C GLN A 171 -4.58 -11.86 -1.80
N GLY A 172 -5.07 -10.68 -2.16
CA GLY A 172 -4.27 -9.57 -2.66
C GLY A 172 -3.32 -8.99 -1.62
N PRO A 173 -3.77 -8.70 -0.38
CA PRO A 173 -2.87 -8.25 0.68
C PRO A 173 -1.70 -9.21 0.89
N LEU A 174 -1.99 -10.51 1.06
CA LEU A 174 -0.95 -11.51 1.29
C LEU A 174 -0.01 -11.65 0.11
N LEU A 175 -0.52 -11.63 -1.12
CA LEU A 175 0.32 -11.64 -2.32
C LEU A 175 1.26 -10.42 -2.36
N MET A 176 0.74 -9.22 -2.06
CA MET A 176 1.51 -7.97 -2.03
C MET A 176 2.64 -8.03 -1.00
N ALA A 177 2.33 -8.48 0.21
CA ALA A 177 3.28 -8.57 1.30
C ALA A 177 4.35 -9.65 1.05
N ASN A 178 3.93 -10.84 0.62
CA ASN A 178 4.85 -11.96 0.37
C ASN A 178 5.84 -11.65 -0.75
N THR A 179 5.36 -11.08 -1.86
CA THR A 179 6.23 -10.72 -2.99
C THR A 179 7.21 -9.61 -2.64
N TYR A 180 6.79 -8.65 -1.81
CA TYR A 180 7.69 -7.61 -1.29
C TYR A 180 8.76 -8.22 -0.38
N LEU A 181 8.38 -9.01 0.62
CA LEU A 181 9.35 -9.61 1.56
C LEU A 181 10.34 -10.53 0.84
N ALA A 182 9.87 -11.35 -0.10
CA ALA A 182 10.74 -12.21 -0.91
C ALA A 182 11.73 -11.40 -1.77
N SER A 183 11.40 -10.16 -2.16
CA SER A 183 12.34 -9.30 -2.88
C SER A 183 13.48 -8.74 -2.00
N LEU A 184 13.33 -8.80 -0.67
CA LEU A 184 14.33 -8.34 0.29
C LEU A 184 15.33 -9.44 0.66
N ASP A 185 14.91 -10.71 0.64
CA ASP A 185 15.69 -11.85 1.15
C ASP A 185 16.80 -12.32 0.19
N ASP A 186 16.64 -12.10 -1.12
CA ASP A 186 17.63 -12.47 -2.14
C ASP A 186 18.65 -11.35 -2.36
N ASN A 187 19.47 -11.09 -1.35
CA ASN A 187 20.59 -10.18 -1.46
C ASN A 187 21.82 -10.94 -2.01
N PRO A 188 22.27 -10.72 -3.26
CA PRO A 188 23.49 -11.36 -3.76
C PRO A 188 24.79 -10.84 -3.10
N THR A 189 24.71 -10.00 -2.06
CA THR A 189 25.88 -9.31 -1.50
C THR A 189 25.90 -9.22 0.02
N ILE A 190 25.61 -10.31 0.71
CA ILE A 190 26.15 -10.50 2.08
C ILE A 190 26.75 -11.91 2.18
N CYS A 191 27.86 -12.12 1.47
CA CYS A 191 28.89 -13.02 1.96
C CYS A 191 29.49 -12.35 3.19
N ILE A 192 29.03 -12.73 4.39
CA ILE A 192 29.84 -12.54 5.58
C ILE A 192 31.03 -13.49 5.40
N VAL A 193 32.14 -12.94 4.90
CA VAL A 193 33.44 -13.60 4.96
C VAL A 193 33.76 -13.74 6.45
N GLY A 194 33.82 -14.98 6.92
CA GLY A 194 34.32 -15.34 8.25
C GLY A 194 35.83 -15.17 8.35
#